data_AF-A0A9X5SEM1-F1
#
_entry.id   AF-A0A9X5SEM1-F1
#
_cell.length_a   1.000
_cell.length_b   1.000
_cell.length_c   1.000
_cell.angle_alpha   90.00
_cell.angle_beta   90.00
_cell.angle_gamma   90.00
#
_symmetry.space_group_name_H-M   'P 1'
#
loop_
_entity.id
_entity.type
_entity.pdbx_description
1 polymer ?
#
loop_
_entity_poly.entity_id
_entity_poly.type
_entity_poly.pdbx_seq_one_letter_code
_entity_poly.pdbx_strand_id
1 'polypeptide(L)'
;MGVLLSDGLVFADPVYGGRGYIAGEAEGIVTVGGQPAERKILLFERRNFKVIRTQWSKADGSYRFDYLNPNKEFLMVALDHKKQYEPVSYDFIKPFVDTDGG
;
A
#
# COMPACT_ATOMS: atom_id res chain seq x y z
N MET A 1 4.63 -12.20 -19.55
CA MET A 1 4.82 -13.63 -19.23
C MET A 1 4.02 -13.91 -17.97
N GLY A 2 2.90 -14.62 -18.09
CA GLY A 2 2.11 -15.06 -16.93
C GLY A 2 2.58 -16.44 -16.49
N VAL A 3 2.64 -16.68 -15.18
CA VAL A 3 2.90 -18.00 -14.61
C VAL A 3 1.57 -18.51 -14.05
N LEU A 4 1.15 -19.71 -14.45
CA LEU A 4 0.02 -20.40 -13.84
C LEU A 4 0.50 -21.09 -12.56
N LEU A 5 0.01 -20.60 -11.41
CA LEU A 5 -0.06 -21.37 -10.17
C LEU A 5 -1.55 -21.48 -9.83
N SER A 6 -1.97 -22.67 -9.41
CA SER A 6 -3.36 -23.08 -9.23
C SER A 6 -4.19 -22.07 -8.40
N ASP A 7 -5.42 -21.85 -8.86
CA ASP A 7 -6.54 -21.12 -8.22
C ASP A 7 -6.64 -19.59 -8.33
N GLY A 8 -5.91 -18.97 -9.24
CA GLY A 8 -6.21 -17.59 -9.62
C GLY A 8 -5.33 -17.10 -10.75
N LEU A 9 -5.89 -16.31 -11.65
CA LEU A 9 -5.10 -15.66 -12.69
C LEU A 9 -4.32 -14.50 -12.05
N VAL A 10 -3.15 -14.79 -11.47
CA VAL A 10 -2.24 -13.77 -10.97
C VAL A 10 -1.48 -13.22 -12.17
N PHE A 11 -1.94 -12.07 -12.68
CA PHE A 11 -1.13 -11.31 -13.61
C PHE A 11 0.09 -10.78 -12.85
N ALA A 12 1.27 -11.30 -13.19
CA ALA A 12 2.51 -10.70 -12.75
C ALA A 12 2.50 -9.22 -13.18
N ASP A 13 2.75 -8.31 -12.25
CA ASP A 13 3.03 -6.91 -12.55
C ASP A 13 4.54 -6.79 -12.80
N PRO A 14 5.00 -6.80 -14.07
CA PRO A 14 6.43 -6.89 -14.36
C PRO A 14 7.19 -5.60 -14.00
N VAL A 15 6.50 -4.51 -13.71
CA VAL A 15 7.12 -3.20 -13.45
C VAL A 15 7.14 -2.88 -11.96
N TYR A 16 5.99 -3.04 -11.30
CA TYR A 16 5.80 -2.68 -9.89
C TYR A 16 5.67 -3.88 -8.96
N GLY A 17 5.60 -5.09 -9.51
CA GLY A 17 5.55 -6.34 -8.76
C GLY A 17 6.89 -6.70 -8.11
N GLY A 18 6.85 -7.29 -6.92
CA GLY A 18 8.05 -7.80 -6.23
C GLY A 18 7.73 -8.57 -4.95
N ARG A 19 8.73 -8.73 -4.08
CA ARG A 19 8.59 -9.45 -2.80
C ARG A 19 8.34 -8.52 -1.60
N GLY A 20 8.30 -7.21 -1.83
CA GLY A 20 8.12 -6.26 -0.75
C GLY A 20 6.64 -6.01 -0.44
N TYR A 21 6.39 -5.43 0.73
CA TYR A 21 5.08 -4.94 1.11
C TYR A 21 5.16 -3.56 1.78
N ILE A 22 4.04 -2.83 1.75
CA ILE A 22 3.84 -1.62 2.56
C ILE A 22 2.59 -1.87 3.38
N ALA A 23 2.70 -1.79 4.71
CA ALA A 23 1.59 -2.03 5.62
C ALA A 23 1.53 -0.98 6.73
N GLY A 24 0.31 -0.66 7.14
CA GLY A 24 0.05 0.05 8.38
C GLY A 24 -0.29 -0.94 9.46
N GLU A 25 0.63 -1.12 10.40
CA GLU A 25 0.52 -1.99 11.57
C GLU A 25 1.00 -1.22 12.80
N ALA A 26 0.54 -1.61 14.00
CA ALA A 26 0.82 -0.92 15.26
C ALA A 26 0.60 0.61 15.15
N GLU A 27 1.65 1.41 15.26
CA GLU A 27 1.57 2.89 15.18
C GLU A 27 1.36 3.41 13.75
N GLY A 28 1.56 2.58 12.72
CA GLY A 28 1.44 2.95 11.31
C GLY A 28 0.05 2.81 10.70
N ILE A 29 -0.96 2.45 11.49
CA ILE A 29 -2.35 2.32 11.03
C ILE A 29 -2.95 3.68 10.65
N VAL A 30 -4.01 3.67 9.85
CA VAL A 30 -4.80 4.88 9.59
C VAL A 30 -5.58 5.25 10.83
N THR A 31 -5.39 6.49 11.31
CA THR A 31 -6.15 7.06 12.42
C THR A 31 -6.75 8.41 12.06
N VAL A 32 -7.83 8.77 12.76
CA VAL A 32 -8.48 10.08 12.72
C VAL A 32 -8.77 10.50 14.15
N GLY A 33 -8.19 11.62 14.59
CA GLY A 33 -8.27 12.05 16.00
C GLY A 33 -7.68 11.01 16.97
N GLY A 34 -6.67 10.26 16.54
CA GLY A 34 -6.03 9.19 17.33
C GLY A 34 -6.83 7.88 17.42
N GLN A 35 -8.00 7.78 16.77
CA GLN A 35 -8.79 6.56 16.71
C GLN A 35 -8.62 5.86 15.37
N PRO A 36 -8.58 4.51 15.30
CA PRO A 36 -8.51 3.79 14.05
C PRO A 36 -9.63 4.16 13.08
N ALA A 37 -9.31 4.18 11.79
CA ALA A 37 -10.21 4.70 10.79
C ALA A 37 -10.06 3.99 9.43
N GLU A 38 -11.21 3.66 8.83
CA GLU A 38 -11.28 3.20 7.45
C GLU A 38 -11.17 4.40 6.49
N ARG A 39 -10.17 4.40 5.61
CA ARG A 39 -9.93 5.40 4.56
C ARG A 39 -9.43 4.73 3.27
N LYS A 40 -9.75 5.34 2.13
CA LYS A 40 -9.22 4.89 0.84
C LYS A 40 -7.79 5.39 0.70
N ILE A 41 -6.88 4.47 0.47
CA ILE A 41 -5.46 4.73 0.29
C ILE A 41 -5.13 4.57 -1.19
N LEU A 42 -4.48 5.58 -1.74
CA LEU A 42 -3.91 5.58 -3.08
C LEU A 42 -2.41 5.35 -2.97
N LEU A 43 -1.88 4.37 -3.71
CA LEU A 43 -0.45 4.14 -3.82
C LEU A 43 0.02 4.54 -5.23
N PHE A 44 0.92 5.51 -5.28
CA PHE A 44 1.49 6.07 -6.48
C PHE A 44 2.91 5.53 -6.70
N GLU A 45 3.25 5.21 -7.94
CA GLU A 45 4.64 5.21 -8.38
C GLU A 45 5.16 6.64 -8.28
N ARG A 46 6.26 6.84 -7.55
CA ARG A 46 6.65 8.18 -7.11
C ARG A 46 7.17 9.09 -8.23
N ARG A 47 7.80 8.54 -9.26
CA ARG A 47 8.49 9.31 -10.30
C ARG A 47 7.53 9.93 -11.30
N ASN A 48 6.49 9.22 -11.68
CA ASN A 48 5.51 9.63 -12.71
C ASN A 48 4.12 9.90 -12.13
N PHE A 49 3.92 9.73 -10.82
CA PHE A 49 2.66 9.93 -10.13
C PHE A 49 1.49 9.11 -10.72
N LYS A 50 1.79 7.91 -11.21
CA LYS A 50 0.77 6.95 -11.61
C LYS A 50 0.22 6.24 -10.37
N VAL A 51 -1.09 6.27 -10.18
CA VAL A 51 -1.75 5.36 -9.21
C VAL A 51 -1.59 3.93 -9.70
N ILE A 52 -0.87 3.11 -8.94
CA ILE A 52 -0.60 1.70 -9.30
C ILE A 52 -1.45 0.71 -8.53
N ARG A 53 -1.89 1.07 -7.32
CA ARG A 53 -2.74 0.26 -6.44
C ARG A 53 -3.62 1.19 -5.61
N THR A 54 -4.80 0.69 -5.23
CA THR A 54 -5.66 1.36 -4.25
C THR A 54 -6.26 0.31 -3.33
N GLN A 55 -6.45 0.66 -2.07
CA GLN A 55 -7.21 -0.17 -1.13
C GLN A 55 -7.96 0.70 -0.13
N TRP A 56 -8.83 0.07 0.65
CA TRP A 56 -9.30 0.64 1.90
C TRP A 56 -8.43 0.12 3.04
N SER A 57 -8.12 0.96 4.02
CA SER A 57 -7.79 0.45 5.35
C SER A 57 -9.03 -0.20 5.96
N LYS A 58 -8.84 -1.15 6.87
CA LYS A 58 -9.92 -1.83 7.57
C LYS A 58 -10.52 -0.93 8.66
N ALA A 59 -11.59 -1.40 9.30
CA ALA A 59 -12.19 -0.72 10.45
C ALA A 59 -11.21 -0.50 11.62
N ASP A 60 -10.22 -1.38 11.78
CA ASP A 60 -9.13 -1.25 12.76
C ASP A 60 -7.97 -0.36 12.28
N GLY A 61 -8.14 0.34 11.15
CA GLY A 61 -7.14 1.24 10.57
C GLY A 61 -6.00 0.53 9.83
N SER A 62 -5.88 -0.79 9.94
CA SER A 62 -4.80 -1.53 9.26
C SER A 62 -4.97 -1.56 7.74
N TYR A 63 -3.86 -1.64 7.02
CA TYR A 63 -3.84 -1.78 5.57
C TYR A 63 -2.58 -2.51 5.13
N ARG A 64 -2.58 -3.08 3.92
CA ARG A 64 -1.46 -3.85 3.40
C ARG A 64 -1.48 -3.94 1.87
N PHE A 65 -0.45 -3.38 1.25
CA PHE A 65 -0.13 -3.55 -0.15
C PHE A 65 0.98 -4.60 -0.28
N ASP A 66 0.62 -5.78 -0.77
CA ASP A 66 1.57 -6.85 -1.06
C ASP A 66 2.14 -6.78 -2.48
N TYR A 67 3.17 -7.59 -2.70
CA TYR A 67 3.79 -7.83 -3.99
C TYR A 67 4.33 -6.57 -4.67
N LEU A 68 5.04 -5.72 -3.92
CA LEU A 68 5.64 -4.49 -4.42
C LEU A 68 7.13 -4.69 -4.73
N ASN A 69 7.63 -4.01 -5.76
CA ASN A 69 9.04 -3.98 -6.12
C ASN A 69 9.84 -3.18 -5.06
N PRO A 70 10.73 -3.82 -4.28
CA PRO A 70 11.46 -3.14 -3.20
C PRO A 70 12.52 -2.14 -3.69
N ASN A 71 12.86 -2.17 -4.99
CA ASN A 71 13.78 -1.22 -5.60
C ASN A 71 13.09 0.05 -6.12
N LYS A 72 11.77 0.20 -5.87
CA LYS A 72 10.97 1.37 -6.24
C LYS A 72 10.61 2.16 -5.00
N GLU A 73 10.35 3.44 -5.22
CA GLU A 73 9.82 4.37 -4.21
C GLU A 73 8.37 4.71 -4.56
N PHE A 74 7.57 4.87 -3.51
CA PHE A 74 6.14 5.13 -3.63
C PHE A 74 5.73 6.36 -2.84
N LEU A 75 4.70 7.04 -3.34
CA LEU A 75 3.93 8.03 -2.59
C LEU A 75 2.62 7.37 -2.18
N MET A 76 2.24 7.49 -0.92
CA MET A 76 0.96 7.01 -0.42
C MET A 76 0.11 8.19 0.03
N VAL A 77 -1.18 8.17 -0.28
CA VAL A 77 -2.15 9.18 0.15
C VAL A 77 -3.37 8.49 0.73
N ALA A 78 -3.66 8.73 2.01
CA ALA A 78 -4.90 8.34 2.66
C ALA A 78 -5.92 9.47 2.50
N LEU A 79 -6.99 9.22 1.74
CA LEU A 79 -8.06 10.18 1.46
C LEU A 79 -9.10 10.18 2.57
N ASP A 80 -9.56 11.37 2.97
CA ASP A 80 -10.68 11.50 3.91
C ASP A 80 -12.04 11.67 3.21
N HIS A 81 -12.73 10.55 2.99
CA HIS A 81 -14.06 10.56 2.37
C HIS A 81 -15.15 11.23 3.25
N LYS A 82 -14.88 11.45 4.54
CA LYS A 82 -15.81 12.09 5.48
C LYS A 82 -15.64 13.61 5.58
N LYS A 83 -14.61 14.18 4.97
CA LYS A 83 -14.31 15.63 4.95
C LYS A 83 -14.13 16.25 6.36
N GLN A 84 -13.63 15.46 7.29
CA GLN A 84 -13.29 15.84 8.65
C GLN A 84 -11.85 16.41 8.74
N TYR A 85 -10.94 15.90 7.91
CA TYR A 85 -9.52 16.26 7.88
C TYR A 85 -9.00 16.33 6.44
N GLU A 86 -7.85 16.98 6.28
CA GLU A 86 -7.07 16.92 5.05
C GLU A 86 -6.55 15.48 4.80
N PRO A 87 -6.35 15.09 3.53
CA PRO A 87 -5.70 13.82 3.24
C PRO A 87 -4.26 13.82 3.79
N VAL A 88 -3.84 12.67 4.33
CA VAL A 88 -2.47 12.49 4.84
C VAL A 88 -1.65 11.77 3.79
N SER A 89 -0.41 12.22 3.57
CA SER A 89 0.51 11.60 2.63
C SER A 89 1.84 11.23 3.26
N TYR A 90 2.43 10.16 2.75
CA TYR A 90 3.77 9.71 3.08
C TYR A 90 4.56 9.57 1.79
N ASP A 91 5.76 10.16 1.77
CA ASP A 91 6.62 10.22 0.61
C ASP A 91 7.87 9.34 0.76
N PHE A 92 8.51 8.98 -0.36
CA PHE A 92 9.73 8.17 -0.45
C PHE A 92 9.63 6.81 0.25
N ILE A 93 8.45 6.19 0.24
CA ILE A 93 8.22 4.92 0.90
C ILE A 93 8.89 3.80 0.09
N LYS A 94 9.74 3.01 0.75
CA LYS A 94 10.27 1.76 0.21
C LYS A 94 9.50 0.58 0.80
N PRO A 95 9.09 -0.41 -0.02
CA PRO A 95 8.52 -1.64 0.50
C PRO A 95 9.49 -2.34 1.44
N PHE A 96 8.97 -2.80 2.56
CA PHE A 96 9.70 -3.69 3.46
C PHE A 96 9.81 -5.08 2.82
N VAL A 97 10.92 -5.77 3.05
CA VAL A 97 11.15 -7.15 2.63
C VAL A 97 11.59 -7.91 3.86
N ASP A 98 10.88 -8.99 4.20
CA ASP A 98 11.32 -9.91 5.26
C ASP A 98 12.69 -10.48 4.87
N THR A 99 13.73 -10.14 5.62
CA THR A 99 15.10 -10.63 5.39
C THR A 99 15.33 -12.02 5.95
N ASP A 100 14.41 -12.50 6.79
CA ASP A 100 14.60 -13.68 7.62
C ASP A 100 13.68 -14.78 7.12
N GLY A 101 13.98 -15.31 5.91
CA GLY A 101 13.18 -16.31 5.20
C GLY A 101 12.42 -17.25 6.16
N GLY A 102 11.09 -17.21 6.07
CA GLY A 102 10.19 -17.90 6.99
C GLY A 102 10.37 -19.42 7.05
#